data_AF-A0A6N7BIM4-F1
#
_entry.id   AF-A0A6N7BIM4-F1
#
_cell.length_a   1.000
_cell.length_b   1.000
_cell.length_c   1.000
_cell.angle_alpha   90.00
_cell.angle_beta   90.00
_cell.angle_gamma   90.00
#
_symmetry.space_group_name_H-M   'P 1'
#
loop_
_entity.id
_entity.type
_entity.pdbx_description
1 polymer ?
#
loop_
_entity_poly.entity_id
_entity_poly.type
_entity_poly.pdbx_seq_one_letter_code
_entity_poly.pdbx_strand_id
1 'polypeptide(L)' 'MITLEKCAFVLNRNGKKYSDEEIKKIREILYNFARIDELVRRQSGLTENGSDLHTS' A
#
# COMPACT_ATOMS: atom_id res chain seq x y z
N MET A 1 -7.86 -3.77 -1.35
CA MET A 1 -6.73 -4.57 -1.88
C MET A 1 -6.87 -4.67 -3.39
N ILE A 2 -5.77 -4.59 -4.14
CA ILE A 2 -5.79 -4.72 -5.61
C ILE A 2 -5.98 -6.19 -6.02
N THR A 3 -6.65 -6.44 -7.14
CA THR A 3 -6.79 -7.81 -7.65
C THR A 3 -5.47 -8.30 -8.26
N LEU A 4 -5.31 -9.63 -8.34
CA LEU A 4 -4.12 -10.21 -8.99
C LEU A 4 -4.02 -9.76 -10.46
N GLU A 5 -5.13 -9.70 -11.17
CA GLU A 5 -5.21 -9.23 -12.56
C GLU A 5 -4.76 -7.78 -12.72
N LYS A 6 -5.20 -6.88 -11.82
CA LYS A 6 -4.75 -5.48 -11.82
C LYS A 6 -3.26 -5.38 -11.52
N CYS A 7 -2.76 -6.19 -10.60
CA CYS A 7 -1.33 -6.25 -10.27
C CYS A 7 -0.52 -6.73 -11.49
N ALA A 8 -0.98 -7.78 -12.16
CA ALA A 8 -0.38 -8.33 -13.37
C ALA A 8 -0.35 -7.29 -14.49
N PHE A 9 -1.47 -6.59 -14.72
CA PHE A 9 -1.58 -5.54 -15.74
C PHE A 9 -0.55 -4.43 -15.52
N VAL A 10 -0.40 -3.96 -14.27
CA VAL A 10 0.56 -2.89 -13.93
C VAL A 10 2.00 -3.37 -14.06
N LEU A 11 2.33 -4.54 -13.49
CA LEU A 11 3.70 -5.06 -13.50
C LEU A 11 4.19 -5.41 -14.91
N ASN A 12 3.28 -5.89 -15.77
CA ASN A 12 3.62 -6.28 -17.13
C ASN A 12 3.55 -5.14 -18.16
N ARG A 13 3.20 -3.91 -17.73
CA ARG A 13 2.97 -2.76 -18.63
C ARG A 13 4.21 -2.32 -19.41
N ASN A 14 5.41 -2.49 -18.86
CA ASN A 14 6.65 -1.98 -19.42
C ASN A 14 7.50 -3.07 -20.14
N GLY A 15 6.86 -4.11 -20.66
CA GLY A 15 7.52 -5.18 -21.42
C GLY A 15 8.27 -6.20 -20.56
N LYS A 16 8.42 -5.95 -19.25
CA LYS A 16 8.89 -6.96 -18.29
C LYS A 16 7.75 -7.92 -18.02
N LYS A 17 7.95 -9.23 -18.24
CA LYS A 17 6.96 -10.25 -17.90
C LYS A 17 7.30 -10.84 -16.54
N TYR A 18 6.37 -10.69 -15.61
CA TYR A 18 6.37 -11.39 -14.34
C TYR A 18 5.44 -12.60 -14.44
N SER A 19 5.90 -13.72 -13.91
CA SER A 19 5.08 -14.90 -13.70
C SER A 19 4.02 -14.65 -12.62
N ASP A 20 2.96 -15.45 -12.63
CA ASP A 20 1.90 -15.35 -11.62
C ASP A 20 2.43 -15.50 -10.19
N GLU A 21 3.45 -16.35 -9.98
CA GLU A 21 4.08 -16.53 -8.67
C GLU A 21 4.90 -15.31 -8.24
N GLU A 22 5.61 -14.65 -9.17
CA GLU A 22 6.28 -13.39 -8.87
C GLU A 22 5.28 -12.27 -8.54
N ILE A 23 4.17 -12.20 -9.30
CA ILE A 23 3.11 -11.22 -9.07
C ILE A 23 2.48 -11.44 -7.68
N LYS A 24 2.22 -12.70 -7.28
CA LYS A 24 1.72 -13.03 -5.94
C LYS A 24 2.66 -12.54 -4.84
N LYS A 25 3.97 -12.82 -4.96
CA LYS A 25 4.99 -12.40 -3.99
C LYS A 25 5.09 -10.87 -3.91
N ILE A 26 5.14 -10.19 -5.05
CA ILE A 26 5.19 -8.72 -5.09
C ILE A 26 3.95 -8.13 -4.42
N ARG A 27 2.76 -8.67 -4.72
CA ARG A 27 1.50 -8.22 -4.13
C ARG A 27 1.48 -8.38 -2.61
N GLU A 28 1.96 -9.51 -2.10
CA GLU A 28 2.06 -9.76 -0.67
C GLU A 28 3.00 -8.78 0.04
N ILE A 29 4.18 -8.54 -0.55
CA ILE A 29 5.15 -7.55 -0.05
C ILE A 29 4.51 -6.16 0.03
N LEU A 30 3.83 -5.72 -1.04
CA LEU A 30 3.17 -4.41 -1.08
C LEU A 30 2.09 -4.27 0.01
N TYR A 31 1.36 -5.34 0.32
CA TYR A 31 0.38 -5.32 1.41
C TYR A 31 1.01 -5.28 2.79
N ASN A 32 2.13 -5.97 2.99
CA ASN A 32 2.87 -5.87 4.23
C ASN A 32 3.41 -4.45 4.44
N PHE A 33 3.94 -3.82 3.38
CA PHE A 33 4.34 -2.41 3.42
C PHE A 33 3.18 -1.48 3.76
N ALA A 34 2.03 -1.63 3.10
CA ALA A 34 0.85 -0.80 3.38
C ALA A 34 0.37 -0.92 4.84
N ARG A 35 0.44 -2.12 5.43
CA ARG A 35 0.11 -2.36 6.84
C ARG A 35 1.11 -1.68 7.78
N ILE A 36 2.40 -1.78 7.48
CA ILE A 36 3.45 -1.10 8.26
C ILE A 36 3.26 0.41 8.19
N ASP A 37 3.05 0.95 7.00
CA ASP A 37 2.82 2.37 6.74
C ASP A 37 1.56 2.88 7.45
N GLU A 38 0.49 2.08 7.50
CA GLU A 38 -0.69 2.37 8.33
C GLU A 38 -0.37 2.38 9.83
N LEU A 39 0.40 1.40 10.32
CA LEU A 39 0.80 1.33 11.72
C LEU A 39 1.66 2.54 12.13
N VAL A 40 2.61 2.92 11.28
CA VAL A 40 3.47 4.10 11.49
C VAL A 40 2.61 5.37 11.52
N ARG A 41 1.71 5.57 10.55
CA ARG A 41 0.78 6.72 10.58
C ARG A 41 -0.07 6.76 11.84
N ARG A 42 -0.58 5.61 12.31
CA ARG A 42 -1.37 5.54 13.54
C ARG A 42 -0.54 5.87 14.79
N GLN A 43 0.74 5.50 14.83
CA GLN A 43 1.65 5.91 15.91
C GLN A 43 1.98 7.40 15.85
N SER A 44 2.20 7.96 14.66
CA SER A 44 2.41 9.40 14.47
C SER A 44 1.17 10.23 14.81
N GLY A 45 -0.05 9.68 14.62
CA GLY A 45 -1.30 10.31 15.03
C GLY A 45 -1.58 10.28 16.54
N LEU A 46 -0.78 9.55 17.33
CA LEU A 46 -0.87 9.57 18.81
C LEU A 46 0.02 10.65 19.44
N THR A 47 0.80 11.41 18.65
CA THR A 47 1.63 12.52 19.14
C THR A 47 1.01 13.91 18.94
N GLU A 48 -0.23 13.99 18.44
CA GLU A 48 -0.89 15.27 18.17
C GLU A 48 -2.21 15.37 18.96
N ASN A 49 -2.10 15.69 20.25
CA ASN A 49 -3.13 16.50 20.92
C ASN A 49 -3.05 17.91 20.33
N GLY A 50 -3.62 18.09 19.14
CA GLY A 50 -3.83 19.37 18.47
C GLY A 50 -5.32 19.63 18.33
N SER A 51 -5.98 19.93 19.44
CA SER A 51 -7.30 20.56 19.43
C SER A 51 -7.17 21.94 18.77
N ASP A 52 -7.58 22.04 17.51
CA ASP A 52 -8.37 23.15 16.97
C ASP A 52 -8.49 22.99 15.45
N LEU A 53 -9.64 22.48 15.01
CA LEU A 53 -10.13 22.80 13.68
C LEU A 53 -11.35 23.68 13.84
N HIS A 54 -11.09 24.99 13.91
CA HIS A 54 -12.11 26.02 13.69
C HIS A 54 -12.50 25.95 12.21
N THR A 55 -13.62 25.31 11.89
CA THR A 55 -14.32 25.53 10.63
C THR A 55 -15.41 26.56 10.88
N SER A 56 -15.17 27.74 10.30
CA SER A 56 -16.02 28.92 10.07
C SER A 56 -17.52 28.69 9.98
#